data_AF-A0A960PC83-F1
#
_entry.id   AF-A0A960PC83-F1
#
_cell.length_a   1.000
_cell.length_b   1.000
_cell.length_c   1.000
_cell.angle_alpha   90.00
_cell.angle_beta   90.00
_cell.angle_gamma   90.00
#
_symmetry.space_group_name_H-M   'P 1'
#
loop_
_entity.id
_entity.type
_entity.pdbx_description
1 polymer ?
#
loop_
_entity_poly.entity_id
_entity_poly.type
_entity_poly.pdbx_seq_one_letter_code
_entity_poly.pdbx_strand_id
1 'polypeptide(L)' 'LVRKVMDDAQRERLVSNIVGHLSAGVSEPVLQRAFEYWRNIDPDIGARVEKGVRG' A
#
# COMPACT_ATOMS: atom_id res chain seq x y z
N LEU A 1 4.13 0.40 14.21
CA LEU A 1 4.90 -0.65 13.50
C LEU A 1 5.66 -0.07 12.31
N VAL A 2 4.97 0.36 11.25
CA VAL A 2 5.57 0.82 9.97
C VAL A 2 6.70 1.86 10.10
N ARG A 3 6.51 2.89 10.94
CA ARG A 3 7.51 3.97 11.12
C ARG A 3 8.62 3.68 12.12
N LYS A 4 8.32 2.91 13.16
CA LYS A 4 9.17 2.82 14.36
C LYS A 4 9.87 1.47 14.55
N VAL A 5 9.49 0.46 13.77
CA VAL A 5 9.98 -0.92 13.92
C VAL A 5 10.50 -1.45 12.59
N MET A 6 9.80 -1.17 11.49
CA MET A 6 10.24 -1.65 10.18
C MET A 6 11.43 -0.86 9.67
N ASP A 7 12.38 -1.54 9.04
CA ASP A 7 13.41 -0.90 8.21
C ASP A 7 12.88 -0.59 6.79
N ASP A 8 13.69 0.08 5.97
CA ASP A 8 13.30 0.46 4.61
C ASP A 8 13.05 -0.74 3.69
N ALA A 9 13.86 -1.79 3.80
CA ALA A 9 13.69 -2.99 2.98
C ALA A 9 12.42 -3.76 3.35
N GLN A 10 12.06 -3.79 4.63
CA GLN A 10 10.80 -4.32 5.13
C GLN A 10 9.61 -3.50 4.64
N ARG A 11 9.71 -2.16 4.65
CA ARG A 11 8.68 -1.28 4.07
C ARG A 11 8.53 -1.49 2.56
N GLU A 12 9.62 -1.69 1.85
CA GLU A 12 9.59 -1.97 0.41
C GLU A 12 8.90 -3.29 0.09
N ARG A 13 9.25 -4.37 0.81
CA ARG A 13 8.55 -5.67 0.67
C ARG A 13 7.07 -5.56 1.03
N LEU A 14 6.73 -4.80 2.07
CA LEU A 14 5.33 -4.55 2.44
C LEU A 14 4.56 -3.91 1.28
N VAL A 15 5.10 -2.84 0.68
CA VAL A 15 4.47 -2.16 -0.46
C VAL A 15 4.30 -3.13 -1.64
N SER A 16 5.36 -3.86 -2.00
CA SER A 16 5.32 -4.83 -3.11
C SER A 16 4.22 -5.87 -2.95
N ASN A 17 4.10 -6.46 -1.76
CA ASN A 17 3.06 -7.45 -1.45
C ASN A 17 1.65 -6.87 -1.55
N ILE A 18 1.44 -5.66 -0.99
CA ILE A 18 0.12 -4.99 -1.05
C ILE A 18 -0.26 -4.72 -2.50
N VAL A 19 0.65 -4.16 -3.30
CA VAL A 19 0.42 -3.87 -4.71
C VAL A 19 0.05 -5.14 -5.46
N GLY A 20 0.82 -6.23 -5.31
CA GLY A 20 0.55 -7.49 -5.98
C GLY A 20 -0.84 -8.05 -5.68
N HIS A 21 -1.29 -7.99 -4.43
CA HIS A 21 -2.63 -8.45 -4.06
C HIS A 21 -3.75 -7.53 -4.52
N LEU A 22 -3.56 -6.21 -4.46
CA LEU A 22 -4.57 -5.25 -4.91
C LEU A 22 -4.73 -5.25 -6.44
N SER A 23 -3.66 -5.50 -7.19
CA SER A 23 -3.71 -5.61 -8.65
C SER A 23 -4.33 -6.93 -9.15
N ALA A 24 -4.65 -7.88 -8.26
CA ALA A 24 -5.22 -9.18 -8.62
C ALA A 24 -6.75 -9.16 -8.84
N GLY A 25 -7.26 -8.16 -9.55
CA GLY A 25 -8.68 -8.06 -9.92
C GLY A 25 -9.60 -7.52 -8.81
N VAL A 26 -9.06 -6.78 -7.85
CA VAL A 26 -9.85 -6.08 -6.84
C VAL A 26 -10.66 -4.95 -7.50
N SER A 27 -11.94 -4.83 -7.15
CA SER A 27 -12.82 -3.81 -7.73
C SER A 27 -12.43 -2.39 -7.29
N GLU A 28 -12.65 -1.40 -8.17
CA GLU A 28 -12.30 0.01 -7.91
C GLU A 28 -12.86 0.55 -6.58
N PRO A 29 -14.13 0.29 -6.17
CA PRO A 29 -14.63 0.76 -4.88
C PRO A 29 -13.87 0.21 -3.68
N VAL A 30 -13.30 -0.99 -3.80
CA VAL A 30 -12.47 -1.61 -2.76
C VAL A 30 -11.05 -1.05 -2.80
N LEU A 31 -10.49 -0.81 -3.99
CA LEU A 31 -9.19 -0.15 -4.14
C LEU A 31 -9.16 1.23 -3.48
N GLN A 32 -10.18 2.06 -3.70
CA GLN A 32 -10.29 3.38 -3.07
C GLN A 32 -10.22 3.31 -1.54
N ARG A 33 -10.99 2.39 -0.94
CA ARG A 33 -10.97 2.15 0.50
C ARG A 33 -9.62 1.63 0.98
N ALA A 34 -8.97 0.77 0.20
CA ALA A 34 -7.64 0.26 0.53
C ALA A 34 -6.58 1.38 0.54
N PHE A 35 -6.62 2.28 -0.45
CA PHE A 35 -5.71 3.43 -0.51
C PHE A 35 -5.94 4.40 0.64
N GLU A 36 -7.19 4.68 0.98
CA GLU A 36 -7.54 5.48 2.16
C GLU A 36 -7.05 4.83 3.46
N TYR A 37 -7.32 3.53 3.63
CA TYR A 37 -6.87 2.76 4.79
C TYR A 37 -5.35 2.82 4.98
N TRP A 38 -4.58 2.61 3.91
CA TRP A 38 -3.13 2.68 3.98
C TRP A 38 -2.61 4.11 4.22
N ARG A 39 -3.23 5.14 3.64
CA ARG A 39 -2.90 6.55 3.95
C ARG A 39 -3.13 6.90 5.42
N ASN A 40 -4.17 6.35 6.04
CA ASN A 40 -4.45 6.55 7.46
C ASN A 40 -3.41 5.87 8.37
N ILE A 41 -2.83 4.75 7.93
CA ILE A 41 -1.71 4.09 8.62
C ILE A 41 -0.42 4.90 8.46
N ASP A 42 -0.11 5.23 7.21
CA ASP A 42 1.07 6.00 6.84
C ASP A 42 0.87 6.64 5.44
N PRO A 43 0.92 7.98 5.31
CA PRO A 43 0.72 8.66 4.03
C PRO A 43 1.71 8.26 2.93
N ASP A 44 2.97 8.00 3.28
CA ASP A 44 4.00 7.66 2.29
C ASP A 44 3.80 6.25 1.75
N ILE A 45 3.49 5.28 2.63
CA ILE A 45 3.12 3.91 2.21
C ILE A 45 1.84 3.94 1.38
N GLY A 46 0.81 4.67 1.81
CA GLY A 46 -0.45 4.80 1.07
C GLY A 46 -0.22 5.35 -0.35
N ALA A 47 0.60 6.39 -0.48
CA ALA A 47 0.96 6.97 -1.79
C ALA A 47 1.75 5.98 -2.67
N ARG A 48 2.70 5.23 -2.08
CA ARG A 48 3.47 4.20 -2.80
C ARG A 48 2.61 3.05 -3.29
N VAL A 49 1.67 2.59 -2.46
CA VAL A 49 0.71 1.53 -2.83
C VAL A 49 -0.19 1.99 -3.97
N GLU A 50 -0.80 3.17 -3.86
CA GLU A 50 -1.67 3.71 -4.92
C GLU A 50 -0.90 3.87 -6.23
N LYS A 51 0.33 4.42 -6.19
CA LYS A 51 1.20 4.52 -7.36
C LYS A 51 1.50 3.15 -7.98
N GLY A 52 1.80 2.14 -7.16
CA GLY A 52 2.13 0.80 -7.65
C GLY A 52 0.94 0.06 -8.28
N VAL A 53 -0.29 0.30 -7.82
CA VAL A 53 -1.50 -0.31 -8.40
C VAL A 53 -1.96 0.41 -9.66
N ARG A 54 -1.81 1.74 -9.73
CA ARG A 54 -2.28 2.56 -10.84
C ARG A 54 -1.26 2.80 -11.96
N GLY A 55 0.02 2.52 -11.71
CA GLY A 55 1.12 2.72 -12.66
C GLY A 55 1.48 1.46 -13.44
#